data_AF-A0A4Y2ADG7-F1
#
_entry.id   AF-A0A4Y2ADG7-F1
#
_cell.length_a   1.000
_cell.length_b   1.000
_cell.length_c   1.000
_cell.angle_alpha   90.00
_cell.angle_beta   90.00
_cell.angle_gamma   90.00
#
_symmetry.space_group_name_H-M   'P 1'
#
loop_
_entity.id
_entity.type
_entity.pdbx_description
1 polymer ?
#
loop_
_entity_poly.entity_id
_entity_poly.type
_entity_poly.pdbx_seq_one_letter_code
_entity_poly.pdbx_strand_id
1 'polypeptide(L)'
;MLKSATCNLKCQNCGRLNKTSCHCTCADGWDSPDCSRLCENDHVRCGVKPGFPSKAACSINNYAVAKKYCRKMCDTCASVTNDTTINHLCCEGRLCEKGYVLDLERKPCRCTLLCPGPLCDVMEDESSALKYNFIYLISQILVLYFMNYTNNSL
;
A
#
# COMPACT_ATOMS: atom_id res chain seq x y z
N MET A 1 -16.98 -16.44 -32.48
CA MET A 1 -16.67 -15.11 -31.93
C MET A 1 -16.37 -15.28 -30.45
N LEU A 2 -15.10 -15.13 -30.04
CA LEU A 2 -14.76 -15.15 -28.61
C LEU A 2 -15.31 -13.87 -27.98
N LYS A 3 -16.21 -14.04 -27.00
CA LYS A 3 -16.81 -12.97 -26.22
C LYS A 3 -15.68 -12.13 -25.63
N SER A 4 -15.55 -10.88 -26.05
CA SER A 4 -14.61 -9.94 -25.44
C SER A 4 -15.00 -9.83 -23.97
N ALA A 5 -14.17 -10.37 -23.08
CA ALA A 5 -14.38 -10.22 -21.65
C ALA A 5 -14.33 -8.73 -21.32
N THR A 6 -15.38 -8.19 -20.72
CA THR A 6 -15.42 -6.79 -20.30
C THR A 6 -14.29 -6.54 -19.31
N CYS A 7 -13.37 -5.64 -19.66
CA CYS A 7 -12.28 -5.26 -18.78
C CYS A 7 -12.79 -4.40 -17.63
N ASN A 8 -12.74 -4.93 -16.40
CA ASN A 8 -13.14 -4.24 -15.17
C ASN A 8 -11.93 -3.72 -14.36
N LEU A 9 -10.74 -3.75 -14.94
CA LEU A 9 -9.52 -3.28 -14.30
C LEU A 9 -9.59 -1.75 -14.06
N LYS A 10 -9.34 -1.32 -12.83
CA LYS A 10 -9.22 0.09 -12.47
C LYS A 10 -7.74 0.42 -12.26
N CYS A 11 -7.21 1.31 -13.08
CA CYS A 11 -5.85 1.81 -12.88
C CYS A 11 -5.83 2.88 -11.78
N GLN A 12 -4.84 2.80 -10.90
CA GLN A 12 -4.58 3.74 -9.82
C GLN A 12 -3.48 4.73 -10.23
N ASN A 13 -3.26 5.77 -9.43
CA ASN A 13 -2.07 6.63 -9.52
C ASN A 13 -1.81 7.19 -10.94
N CYS A 14 -2.85 7.74 -11.57
CA CYS A 14 -2.85 8.24 -12.94
C CYS A 14 -2.54 7.20 -14.03
N GLY A 15 -2.63 5.90 -13.73
CA GLY A 15 -2.48 4.84 -14.71
C GLY A 15 -3.55 4.92 -15.81
N ARG A 16 -3.15 4.62 -17.06
CA ARG A 16 -4.03 4.69 -18.24
C ARG A 16 -4.46 3.29 -18.66
N LEU A 17 -5.77 3.03 -18.65
CA LEU A 17 -6.32 1.74 -19.04
C LEU A 17 -6.40 1.59 -20.56
N ASN A 18 -5.69 0.60 -21.11
CA ASN A 18 -6.00 0.07 -22.43
C ASN A 18 -7.11 -0.97 -22.31
N LYS A 19 -8.34 -0.60 -22.72
CA LYS A 19 -9.52 -1.47 -22.63
C LYS A 19 -9.45 -2.70 -23.56
N THR A 20 -8.72 -2.60 -24.66
CA THR A 20 -8.58 -3.70 -25.64
C THR A 20 -7.67 -4.81 -25.11
N SER A 21 -6.55 -4.46 -24.49
CA SER A 21 -5.61 -5.42 -23.90
C SER A 21 -5.85 -5.67 -22.40
N CYS A 22 -6.79 -4.95 -21.79
CA CYS A 22 -7.05 -4.91 -20.34
C CYS A 22 -5.77 -4.74 -19.50
N HIS A 23 -5.01 -3.69 -19.82
CA HIS A 23 -3.70 -3.42 -19.20
C HIS A 23 -3.58 -1.94 -18.80
N CYS A 24 -3.01 -1.66 -17.63
CA CYS A 24 -2.71 -0.29 -17.20
C CYS A 24 -1.28 0.10 -17.58
N THR A 25 -1.13 1.23 -18.26
CA THR A 25 0.17 1.91 -18.39
C THR A 25 0.36 2.83 -17.19
N CYS A 26 1.31 2.51 -16.32
CA CYS A 26 1.53 3.24 -15.07
C CYS A 26 2.27 4.56 -15.27
N ALA A 27 2.03 5.50 -14.36
CA ALA A 27 2.88 6.67 -14.19
C ALA A 27 4.22 6.28 -13.59
N ASP A 28 5.26 7.07 -13.87
CA ASP A 28 6.59 6.87 -13.32
C ASP A 28 6.52 6.93 -11.77
N GLY A 29 7.22 6.02 -11.11
CA GLY A 29 7.12 5.77 -9.67
C GLY A 29 6.13 4.69 -9.27
N TRP A 30 5.29 4.22 -10.19
CA TRP A 30 4.24 3.24 -9.93
C TRP A 30 4.38 2.01 -10.85
N ASP A 31 3.87 0.89 -10.37
CA ASP A 31 3.94 -0.44 -10.99
C ASP A 31 2.78 -1.31 -10.46
N SER A 32 2.70 -2.56 -10.90
CA SER A 32 1.61 -3.54 -10.77
C SER A 32 0.59 -3.47 -11.91
N PRO A 33 -0.19 -4.55 -12.14
CA PRO A 33 -1.21 -4.56 -13.18
C PRO A 33 -2.23 -3.43 -13.09
N ASP A 34 -2.48 -2.90 -11.89
CA ASP A 34 -3.38 -1.79 -11.60
C ASP A 34 -2.65 -0.50 -11.20
N CYS A 35 -1.32 -0.44 -11.28
CA CYS A 35 -0.49 0.72 -10.93
C CYS A 35 -0.57 1.15 -9.45
N SER A 36 -0.98 0.26 -8.55
CA SER A 36 -1.17 0.56 -7.12
C SER A 36 0.12 0.47 -6.29
N ARG A 37 1.15 -0.20 -6.80
CA ARG A 37 2.39 -0.44 -6.07
C ARG A 37 3.46 0.55 -6.47
N LEU A 38 4.36 0.86 -5.54
CA LEU A 38 5.55 1.63 -5.85
C LEU A 38 6.49 0.85 -6.78
N CYS A 39 7.14 1.59 -7.66
CA CYS A 39 8.29 1.10 -8.40
C CYS A 39 9.55 1.16 -7.53
N GLU A 40 9.83 0.07 -6.82
CA GLU A 40 10.97 -0.04 -5.91
C GLU A 40 11.60 -1.44 -5.93
N ASN A 41 12.65 -1.61 -5.11
CA ASN A 41 13.21 -2.91 -4.79
C ASN A 41 12.56 -3.39 -3.48
N ASP A 42 11.64 -4.34 -3.57
CA ASP A 42 10.92 -4.90 -2.43
C ASP A 42 11.79 -5.81 -1.54
N HIS A 43 13.00 -6.18 -1.99
CA HIS A 43 13.89 -7.06 -1.25
C HIS A 43 15.22 -6.39 -0.89
N VAL A 44 15.62 -6.49 0.38
CA VAL A 44 16.85 -5.86 0.93
C VAL A 44 18.14 -6.29 0.22
N ARG A 45 18.14 -7.44 -0.46
CA ARG A 45 19.29 -7.98 -1.19
C ARG A 45 19.45 -7.45 -2.62
N CYS A 46 18.56 -6.58 -3.10
CA CYS A 46 18.71 -5.97 -4.42
C CYS A 46 19.87 -4.98 -4.45
N GLY A 47 20.81 -5.16 -5.38
CA GLY A 47 22.03 -4.34 -5.50
C GLY A 47 23.12 -4.68 -4.48
N VAL A 48 23.00 -5.77 -3.73
CA VAL A 48 23.90 -6.08 -2.59
C VAL A 48 24.54 -7.47 -2.74
N LYS A 49 25.77 -7.63 -2.20
CA LYS A 49 26.50 -8.91 -2.07
C LYS A 49 26.73 -9.24 -0.57
N PRO A 50 26.39 -10.43 -0.07
CA PRO A 50 25.68 -11.53 -0.76
C PRO A 50 24.21 -11.17 -1.06
N GLY A 51 23.70 -11.60 -2.22
CA GLY A 51 22.37 -11.18 -2.69
C GLY A 51 22.20 -11.16 -4.20
N PHE A 52 21.52 -10.12 -4.70
CA PHE A 52 21.29 -9.84 -6.11
C PHE A 52 22.13 -8.60 -6.50
N PRO A 53 23.44 -8.73 -6.72
CA PRO A 53 24.35 -7.58 -6.73
C PRO A 53 24.20 -6.67 -7.95
N SER A 54 23.62 -7.16 -9.04
CA SER A 54 23.48 -6.41 -10.28
C SER A 54 22.35 -6.96 -11.16
N LYS A 55 22.13 -6.32 -12.30
CA LYS A 55 21.17 -6.75 -13.33
C LYS A 55 21.39 -8.18 -13.83
N ALA A 56 22.60 -8.75 -13.68
CA ALA A 56 22.87 -10.15 -13.99
C ALA A 56 22.00 -11.13 -13.17
N ALA A 57 21.53 -10.71 -11.98
CA ALA A 57 20.66 -11.51 -11.14
C ALA A 57 19.18 -11.52 -11.58
N CYS A 58 18.79 -10.66 -12.52
CA CYS A 58 17.38 -10.45 -12.89
C CYS A 58 16.71 -11.68 -13.50
N SER A 59 17.47 -12.54 -14.18
CA SER A 59 16.97 -13.78 -14.80
C SER A 59 16.90 -14.97 -13.84
N ILE A 60 17.43 -14.84 -12.61
CA ILE A 60 17.43 -15.92 -11.61
C ILE A 60 16.00 -16.31 -11.25
N ASN A 61 15.80 -17.62 -11.06
CA ASN A 61 14.52 -18.22 -10.65
C ASN A 61 13.37 -17.79 -11.59
N ASN A 62 13.54 -18.03 -12.89
CA ASN A 62 12.54 -17.71 -13.92
C ASN A 62 12.06 -16.24 -13.84
N TYR A 63 13.01 -15.31 -13.76
CA TYR A 63 12.75 -13.87 -13.64
C TYR A 63 11.99 -13.45 -12.37
N ALA A 64 11.94 -14.28 -11.32
CA ALA A 64 11.31 -13.90 -10.05
C ALA A 64 12.02 -12.68 -9.41
N VAL A 65 13.34 -12.59 -9.56
CA VAL A 65 14.12 -11.43 -9.10
C VAL A 65 13.62 -10.16 -9.79
N ALA A 66 13.55 -10.17 -11.12
CA ALA A 66 13.06 -9.03 -11.88
C ALA A 66 11.60 -8.69 -11.58
N LYS A 67 10.70 -9.67 -11.49
CA LYS A 67 9.24 -9.43 -11.42
C LYS A 67 8.69 -9.18 -10.01
N LYS A 68 9.39 -9.65 -8.96
CA LYS A 68 8.87 -9.61 -7.60
C LYS A 68 9.76 -8.83 -6.65
N TYR A 69 11.07 -9.05 -6.70
CA TYR A 69 11.97 -8.61 -5.64
C TYR A 69 12.70 -7.30 -5.98
N CYS A 70 13.29 -7.21 -7.15
CA CYS A 70 14.22 -6.15 -7.53
C CYS A 70 13.76 -5.42 -8.78
N ARG A 71 12.47 -5.05 -8.81
CA ARG A 71 11.82 -4.48 -10.00
C ARG A 71 12.53 -3.23 -10.51
N LYS A 72 12.82 -2.30 -9.59
CA LYS A 72 13.60 -1.10 -9.90
C LYS A 72 15.01 -1.40 -10.39
N MET A 73 15.75 -2.29 -9.71
CA MET A 73 17.11 -2.66 -10.12
C MET A 73 17.14 -3.32 -11.51
N CYS A 74 16.11 -4.10 -11.83
CA CYS A 74 15.98 -4.83 -13.09
C CYS A 74 15.29 -4.03 -14.19
N ASP A 75 15.08 -2.73 -13.99
CA ASP A 75 14.36 -1.81 -14.89
C ASP A 75 12.98 -2.34 -15.35
N THR A 76 12.30 -3.17 -14.55
CA THR A 76 10.95 -3.63 -14.91
C THR A 76 9.89 -2.56 -14.65
N CYS A 77 10.28 -1.48 -13.97
CA CYS A 77 9.47 -0.28 -13.75
C CYS A 77 10.40 0.94 -13.67
N ALA A 78 9.86 2.14 -13.92
CA ALA A 78 10.58 3.40 -13.79
C ALA A 78 10.26 4.07 -12.45
N SER A 79 11.27 4.48 -11.69
CA SER A 79 11.06 5.27 -10.47
C SER A 79 11.10 6.77 -10.78
N VAL A 80 10.43 7.59 -9.97
CA VAL A 80 10.64 9.04 -10.00
C VAL A 80 12.08 9.32 -9.57
N THR A 81 12.92 9.79 -10.50
CA THR A 81 14.27 10.30 -10.23
C THR A 81 14.31 11.76 -10.66
N ASN A 82 15.11 12.61 -10.01
CA ASN A 82 15.27 14.03 -10.39
C ASN A 82 15.94 14.24 -11.78
N ASP A 83 16.04 13.19 -12.58
CA ASP A 83 16.71 13.17 -13.87
C ASP A 83 15.70 13.27 -14.99
N THR A 84 16.02 14.07 -16.00
CA THR A 84 15.17 14.65 -17.06
C THR A 84 14.43 13.67 -17.99
N THR A 85 14.46 12.37 -17.73
CA THR A 85 13.77 11.32 -18.51
C THR A 85 12.44 10.87 -17.90
N ILE A 86 11.80 11.70 -17.08
CA ILE A 86 10.46 11.40 -16.56
C ILE A 86 9.41 11.85 -17.58
N ASN A 87 8.64 10.89 -18.12
CA ASN A 87 7.65 11.17 -19.16
C ASN A 87 6.23 11.29 -18.60
N HIS A 88 5.93 10.64 -17.46
CA HIS A 88 4.56 10.55 -16.95
C HIS A 88 4.50 10.61 -15.41
N LEU A 89 4.60 11.81 -14.84
CA LEU A 89 4.37 12.02 -13.41
C LEU A 89 2.87 12.05 -13.06
N CYS A 90 2.52 11.43 -11.93
CA CYS A 90 1.22 11.60 -11.29
C CYS A 90 1.36 12.55 -10.09
N CYS A 91 0.46 13.53 -9.97
CA CYS A 91 0.41 14.45 -8.82
C CYS A 91 1.77 15.07 -8.46
N GLU A 92 2.45 15.66 -9.45
CA GLU A 92 3.79 16.27 -9.30
C GLU A 92 4.86 15.31 -8.76
N GLY A 93 4.70 14.01 -9.05
CA GLY A 93 5.63 12.96 -8.61
C GLY A 93 5.44 12.53 -7.16
N ARG A 94 4.35 12.92 -6.51
CA ARG A 94 3.99 12.40 -5.19
C ARG A 94 3.84 10.88 -5.24
N LEU A 95 4.44 10.22 -4.25
CA LEU A 95 4.33 8.78 -4.02
C LEU A 95 3.63 8.53 -2.67
N CYS A 96 2.93 7.40 -2.55
CA CYS A 96 2.29 6.98 -1.30
C CYS A 96 2.97 5.74 -0.75
N GLU A 97 2.88 5.55 0.57
CA GLU A 97 3.36 4.32 1.21
C GLU A 97 2.62 3.08 0.70
N LYS A 98 3.24 1.91 0.90
CA LYS A 98 2.68 0.63 0.48
C LYS A 98 1.27 0.45 1.05
N GLY A 99 0.31 0.12 0.18
CA GLY A 99 -1.10 -0.05 0.54
C GLY A 99 -1.96 1.20 0.35
N TYR A 100 -1.36 2.34 0.01
CA TYR A 100 -2.06 3.58 -0.28
C TYR A 100 -1.92 3.97 -1.75
N VAL A 101 -2.91 4.70 -2.26
CA VAL A 101 -2.94 5.28 -3.62
C VAL A 101 -3.26 6.77 -3.55
N LEU A 102 -2.96 7.48 -4.63
CA LEU A 102 -3.29 8.89 -4.79
C LEU A 102 -4.78 9.09 -5.02
N ASP A 103 -5.40 9.89 -4.16
CA ASP A 103 -6.71 10.49 -4.37
C ASP A 103 -6.57 11.65 -5.36
N LEU A 104 -6.99 11.39 -6.60
CA LEU A 104 -6.90 12.33 -7.72
C LEU A 104 -8.00 13.40 -7.70
N GLU A 105 -9.03 13.24 -6.86
CA GLU A 105 -10.12 14.21 -6.75
C GLU A 105 -9.76 15.36 -5.80
N ARG A 106 -8.78 15.14 -4.91
CA ARG A 106 -8.30 16.16 -3.96
C ARG A 106 -7.10 16.92 -4.52
N LYS A 107 -7.06 18.24 -4.29
CA LYS A 107 -5.91 19.10 -4.61
C LYS A 107 -5.45 19.87 -3.36
N PRO A 108 -4.18 19.74 -2.93
CA PRO A 108 -3.16 18.82 -3.47
C PRO A 108 -3.56 17.35 -3.28
N CYS A 109 -3.08 16.45 -4.17
CA CYS A 109 -3.39 15.01 -4.09
C CYS A 109 -3.02 14.46 -2.72
N ARG A 110 -3.85 13.60 -2.14
CA ARG A 110 -3.59 12.94 -0.85
C ARG A 110 -3.48 11.44 -1.03
N CYS A 111 -2.84 10.76 -0.09
CA CYS A 111 -2.81 9.31 -0.07
C CYS A 111 -4.03 8.78 0.65
N THR A 112 -4.71 7.80 0.06
CA THR A 112 -5.86 7.10 0.64
C THR A 112 -5.61 5.60 0.62
N LEU A 113 -6.12 4.92 1.64
CA LEU A 113 -5.96 3.48 1.78
C LEU A 113 -6.65 2.79 0.59
N LEU A 114 -5.93 1.91 -0.11
CA LEU A 114 -6.48 1.13 -1.20
C LEU A 114 -7.13 -0.14 -0.65
N CYS A 115 -8.45 -0.28 -0.86
CA CYS A 115 -9.18 -1.51 -0.55
C CYS A 115 -9.98 -2.06 -1.73
N PRO A 116 -9.97 -3.40 -1.95
CA PRO A 116 -9.19 -4.42 -1.21
C PRO A 116 -7.67 -4.30 -1.46
N GLY A 117 -6.86 -4.62 -0.46
CA GLY A 117 -5.41 -4.35 -0.47
C GLY A 117 -4.70 -4.91 0.78
N PRO A 118 -3.36 -4.82 0.86
CA PRO A 118 -2.55 -5.49 1.89
C PRO A 118 -2.77 -4.98 3.32
N LEU A 119 -3.44 -3.84 3.49
CA LEU A 119 -3.65 -3.18 4.77
C LEU A 119 -5.13 -3.03 5.16
N CYS A 120 -6.06 -3.64 4.40
CA CYS A 120 -7.49 -3.44 4.64
C CYS A 120 -8.02 -4.11 5.91
N ASP A 121 -7.32 -5.14 6.38
CA ASP A 121 -7.66 -5.83 7.64
C ASP A 121 -7.01 -5.16 8.86
N VAL A 122 -6.14 -4.15 8.65
CA VAL A 122 -5.48 -3.37 9.72
C VAL A 122 -6.39 -2.23 10.21
N MET A 123 -7.68 -2.27 9.90
CA MET A 123 -8.69 -1.54 10.67
C MET A 123 -8.87 -2.16 12.06
N GLU A 124 -7.79 -2.34 12.82
CA GLU A 124 -7.84 -2.65 14.25
C GLU A 124 -8.18 -1.36 15.00
N ASP A 125 -9.48 -1.05 15.02
CA ASP A 125 -10.24 -0.84 16.25
C ASP A 125 -9.57 -0.04 17.39
N GLU A 126 -9.14 1.20 17.14
CA GLU A 126 -8.85 2.16 18.23
C GLU A 126 -10.08 2.38 19.15
N SER A 127 -11.29 1.97 18.73
CA SER A 127 -12.52 2.09 19.51
C SER A 127 -12.64 1.04 20.63
N SER A 128 -12.02 -0.14 20.52
CA SER A 128 -12.20 -1.21 21.52
C SER A 128 -11.23 -1.09 22.70
N ALA A 129 -10.05 -0.52 22.52
CA ALA A 129 -9.12 -0.24 23.63
C ALA A 129 -9.64 0.82 24.60
N LEU A 130 -10.32 1.88 24.10
CA LEU A 130 -10.97 2.89 24.94
C LEU A 130 -12.19 2.33 25.69
N LYS A 131 -13.00 1.47 25.06
CA LYS A 131 -14.16 0.84 25.69
C LYS A 131 -13.76 -0.08 26.83
N TYR A 132 -12.69 -0.86 26.67
CA TYR A 132 -12.23 -1.79 27.71
C TYR A 132 -11.74 -1.06 28.97
N ASN A 133 -10.95 0.00 28.78
CA ASN A 133 -10.46 0.82 29.89
C ASN A 133 -11.60 1.54 30.64
N PHE A 134 -12.63 2.00 29.93
CA PHE A 134 -13.79 2.66 30.56
C PHE A 134 -14.63 1.70 31.41
N ILE A 135 -14.87 0.47 30.93
CA ILE A 135 -15.60 -0.56 31.69
C ILE A 135 -14.84 -0.96 32.95
N TYR A 136 -13.52 -1.10 32.86
CA TYR A 136 -12.67 -1.43 34.00
C TYR A 136 -12.65 -0.30 35.06
N LEU A 137 -12.63 0.96 34.64
CA LEU A 137 -12.74 2.10 35.55
C LEU A 137 -14.09 2.15 36.27
N ILE A 138 -15.19 1.91 35.57
CA ILE A 138 -16.53 1.87 36.17
C ILE A 138 -16.63 0.74 37.21
N SER A 139 -16.08 -0.44 36.92
CA SER A 139 -16.13 -1.56 37.87
C SER A 139 -15.36 -1.25 39.15
N GLN A 140 -14.19 -0.61 39.07
CA GLN A 140 -13.45 -0.18 40.26
C GLN A 140 -14.20 0.86 41.09
N ILE A 141 -14.84 1.85 40.44
CA ILE A 141 -15.64 2.87 41.13
C ILE A 141 -16.85 2.23 41.83
N LEU A 142 -17.54 1.29 41.19
CA LEU A 142 -18.66 0.57 41.81
C LEU A 142 -18.21 -0.24 43.02
N VAL A 143 -17.09 -0.96 42.94
CA VAL A 143 -16.55 -1.72 44.08
C VAL A 143 -16.23 -0.79 45.25
N LEU A 144 -15.61 0.36 45.00
CA LEU A 144 -15.33 1.36 46.05
C LEU A 144 -16.62 1.94 46.65
N TYR A 145 -17.64 2.20 45.82
CA TYR A 145 -18.93 2.67 46.29
C TYR A 145 -19.62 1.64 47.20
N PHE A 146 -19.62 0.36 46.81
CA PHE A 146 -20.17 -0.72 47.64
C PHE A 146 -19.40 -0.92 48.95
N MET A 147 -18.06 -0.87 48.91
CA MET A 147 -17.21 -0.96 50.11
C MET A 147 -17.47 0.20 51.10
N ASN A 148 -17.67 1.43 50.60
CA ASN A 148 -18.04 2.57 51.45
C ASN A 148 -19.47 2.47 51.99
N TYR A 149 -20.40 1.90 51.21
CA TYR A 149 -21.79 1.71 51.65
C TYR A 149 -21.89 0.71 52.81
N THR A 150 -21.13 -0.39 52.76
CA THR A 150 -21.10 -1.39 53.84
C THR A 150 -20.45 -0.88 55.12
N ASN A 151 -19.43 -0.01 55.02
CA ASN A 151 -18.74 0.55 56.19
C ASN A 151 -19.56 1.64 56.92
N ASN A 152 -20.52 2.28 56.25
CA ASN A 152 -21.41 3.30 56.86
C ASN A 152 -22.75 2.72 57.38
N SER A 153 -22.97 1.41 57.26
CA SER A 153 -24.23 0.73 57.64
C SER A 153 -24.10 -0.13 58.92
N LEU A 154 -23.03 0.06 59.70
CA LEU A 154 -22.76 -0.62 60.98
C LEU A 154 -22.65 0.40 62.11
#